data_AF-A0AA41YTI2-F1
#
_entry.id   AF-A0AA41YTI2-F1
#
_cell.length_a   1.000
_cell.length_b   1.000
_cell.length_c   1.000
_cell.angle_alpha   90.00
_cell.angle_beta   90.00
_cell.angle_gamma   90.00
#
_symmetry.space_group_name_H-M   'P 1'
#
loop_
_entity.id
_entity.type
_entity.pdbx_description
1 polymer ?
#
loop_
_entity_poly.entity_id
_entity_poly.type
_entity_poly.pdbx_seq_one_letter_code
_entity_poly.pdbx_strand_id
1 'polypeptide(L)'
;MPKTRPPYSAEFRRQMVDLVRAGRHPDDFAREFEPTAQSIRNWTADADKKESRREEVLPGLNVAERDELIRLRRENKQLRVERDILSKAAAWFARETGALPSGSSGS
;
A
#
# COMPACT_ATOMS: atom_id res chain seq x y z
N MET A 1 24.96 14.58 13.33
CA MET A 1 23.75 15.22 13.92
C MET A 1 22.84 14.11 14.43
N PRO A 2 22.52 14.07 15.73
CA PRO A 2 21.58 13.07 16.22
C PRO A 2 20.20 13.34 15.62
N LYS A 3 19.56 12.33 15.05
CA LYS A 3 18.19 12.45 14.52
C LYS A 3 17.27 12.73 15.70
N THR A 4 16.76 13.96 15.77
CA THR A 4 16.02 14.56 16.89
C THR A 4 14.59 14.03 17.09
N ARG A 5 14.24 12.87 16.53
CA ARG A 5 12.93 12.26 16.75
C ARG A 5 13.08 10.80 17.17
N PRO A 6 12.43 10.39 18.27
CA PRO A 6 12.40 8.99 18.66
C PRO A 6 11.78 8.17 17.52
N PRO A 7 12.32 6.98 17.23
CA PRO A 7 11.76 6.11 16.21
C PRO A 7 10.32 5.75 16.57
N TYR A 8 9.41 5.80 15.59
CA TYR A 8 8.03 5.31 15.77
C TYR A 8 8.04 3.87 16.29
N SER A 9 7.12 3.54 17.21
CA SER A 9 7.00 2.20 17.79
C SER A 9 6.73 1.15 16.71
N ALA A 10 7.16 -0.08 16.95
CA ALA A 10 6.94 -1.19 16.01
C ALA A 10 5.44 -1.46 15.77
N GLU A 11 4.64 -1.41 16.83
CA GLU A 11 3.18 -1.56 16.77
C GLU A 11 2.52 -0.49 15.90
N PHE A 12 2.92 0.78 16.08
CA PHE A 12 2.38 1.87 15.27
C PHE A 12 2.73 1.69 13.79
N ARG A 13 3.99 1.36 13.47
CA ARG A 13 4.37 1.09 12.08
C ARG A 13 3.58 -0.07 11.48
N ARG A 14 3.33 -1.13 12.25
CA ARG A 14 2.54 -2.28 11.81
C ARG A 14 1.10 -1.89 11.50
N GLN A 15 0.44 -1.14 12.40
CA GLN A 15 -0.91 -0.65 12.15
C GLN A 15 -0.99 0.21 10.88
N MET A 16 -0.02 1.10 10.65
CA MET A 16 0.01 1.91 9.42
C MET A 16 0.17 1.05 8.16
N VAL A 17 1.01 0.01 8.22
CA VAL A 17 1.17 -0.95 7.12
C VAL A 17 -0.12 -1.73 6.87
N ASP A 18 -0.80 -2.20 7.92
CA ASP A 18 -2.04 -2.96 7.81
C ASP A 18 -3.16 -2.11 7.20
N LEU A 19 -3.26 -0.84 7.57
CA LEU A 19 -4.26 0.07 7.01
C LEU A 19 -3.99 0.42 5.53
N VAL A 20 -2.71 0.56 5.14
CA VAL A 20 -2.33 0.72 3.72
C VAL A 20 -2.65 -0.56 2.92
N ARG A 21 -2.40 -1.74 3.50
CA ARG A 21 -2.77 -3.03 2.90
C ARG A 21 -4.29 -3.18 2.76
N ALA A 22 -5.06 -2.63 3.69
CA ALA A 22 -6.52 -2.57 3.64
C ALA A 22 -7.07 -1.58 2.58
N GLY A 23 -6.20 -0.87 1.86
CA GLY A 23 -6.57 -0.04 0.70
C GLY A 23 -6.67 1.46 0.97
N ARG A 24 -6.30 1.93 2.16
CA ARG A 24 -6.19 3.38 2.43
C ARG A 24 -4.92 3.96 1.80
N HIS A 25 -4.99 5.21 1.34
CA HIS A 25 -3.85 5.84 0.67
C HIS A 25 -2.83 6.36 1.69
N PRO A 26 -1.52 6.13 1.50
CA PRO A 26 -0.45 6.69 2.33
C PRO A 26 -0.57 8.21 2.58
N ASP A 27 -1.12 8.95 1.61
CA ASP A 27 -1.30 10.40 1.72
C ASP A 27 -2.45 10.81 2.65
N ASP A 28 -3.48 9.97 2.80
CA ASP A 28 -4.57 10.22 3.74
C ASP A 28 -4.04 10.24 5.18
N PHE A 29 -3.08 9.37 5.45
CA PHE A 29 -2.43 9.27 6.75
C PHE A 29 -1.45 10.40 7.04
N ALA A 30 -0.81 10.97 6.03
CA ALA A 30 0.09 12.11 6.22
C ALA A 30 -0.65 13.37 6.70
N ARG A 31 -1.97 13.43 6.47
CA ARG A 31 -2.85 14.50 6.96
C ARG A 31 -3.41 14.21 8.36
N GLU A 32 -3.56 12.94 8.71
CA GLU A 32 -4.21 12.47 9.93
C GLU A 32 -3.20 12.13 11.06
N PHE A 33 -1.96 11.81 10.69
CA PHE A 33 -0.89 11.38 11.58
C PHE A 33 0.43 12.11 11.26
N GLU A 34 1.33 12.20 12.24
CA GLU A 34 2.67 12.80 12.05
C GLU A 34 3.58 12.18 10.96
N PRO A 35 3.53 10.86 10.64
CA PRO A 35 4.40 10.29 9.63
C PRO A 35 4.04 10.76 8.22
N THR A 36 5.06 11.14 7.45
CA THR A 36 4.89 11.40 6.03
C THR A 36 4.48 10.14 5.26
N ALA A 37 3.74 10.32 4.16
CA ALA A 37 3.38 9.24 3.24
C ALA A 37 4.61 8.45 2.76
N GLN A 38 5.76 9.11 2.60
CA GLN A 38 7.02 8.46 2.25
C GLN A 38 7.50 7.49 3.35
N SER A 39 7.41 7.88 4.62
CA SER A 39 7.76 7.00 5.74
C SER A 39 6.88 5.75 5.77
N ILE A 40 5.58 5.93 5.54
CA ILE A 40 4.60 4.84 5.51
C ILE A 40 4.90 3.89 4.34
N ARG A 41 5.13 4.43 3.13
CA ARG A 41 5.53 3.64 1.95
C ARG A 41 6.80 2.81 2.21
N ASN A 42 7.79 3.40 2.87
CA ASN A 42 9.03 2.71 3.24
C ASN A 42 8.76 1.55 4.21
N TRP A 43 7.90 1.75 5.21
CA TRP A 43 7.53 0.68 6.15
C TRP A 43 6.77 -0.45 5.48
N THR A 44 5.87 -0.16 4.55
CA THR A 44 5.17 -1.19 3.77
C THR A 44 6.16 -1.99 2.93
N ALA A 45 7.08 -1.33 2.22
CA ALA A 45 8.11 -2.00 1.44
C ALA A 45 9.04 -2.86 2.30
N ASP A 46 9.39 -2.41 3.51
CA ASP A 46 10.19 -3.18 4.46
C ASP A 46 9.41 -4.37 5.03
N ALA A 47 8.11 -4.24 5.26
CA ALA A 47 7.24 -5.33 5.69
C ALA A 47 7.13 -6.41 4.61
N ASP A 48 6.91 -6.02 3.36
CA ASP A 48 6.83 -6.94 2.22
C ASP A 48 8.14 -7.70 1.99
N LYS A 49 9.29 -7.03 2.14
CA LYS A 49 10.62 -7.67 2.09
C LYS A 49 10.84 -8.66 3.23
N LYS A 50 10.39 -8.34 4.44
CA LYS A 50 10.51 -9.23 5.60
C LYS A 50 9.62 -10.45 5.47
N GLU A 51 8.43 -10.29 4.91
CA GLU A 51 7.52 -11.38 4.57
C GLU A 51 8.12 -12.29 3.51
N SER A 52 8.65 -11.72 2.42
CA SER A 52 9.35 -12.46 1.37
C SER A 52 10.57 -13.23 1.92
N ARG A 53 11.38 -12.59 2.77
CA ARG A 53 12.53 -13.25 3.40
C ARG A 53 12.12 -14.35 4.39
N ARG A 54 10.99 -14.20 5.10
CA ARG A 54 10.47 -15.25 5.97
C ARG A 54 10.01 -16.45 5.15
N GLU A 55 9.33 -16.24 4.02
CA GLU A 55 8.96 -17.31 3.09
C GLU A 55 10.20 -18.00 2.48
N GLU A 56 11.25 -17.25 2.16
CA GLU A 56 12.51 -17.82 1.66
C GLU A 56 13.20 -18.73 2.68
N VAL A 57 13.09 -18.40 3.97
CA VAL A 57 13.77 -19.09 5.10
C VAL A 57 12.91 -20.20 5.73
N LEU A 58 11.60 -20.28 5.45
CA LEU A 58 10.78 -21.41 5.87
C LEU A 58 11.28 -22.71 5.21
N PRO A 59 11.73 -23.71 5.98
CA PRO A 59 12.16 -24.98 5.43
C PRO A 59 10.91 -25.73 4.97
N GLY A 60 10.62 -25.73 3.68
CA GLY A 60 9.48 -26.50 3.17
C GLY A 60 8.93 -26.10 1.81
N LEU A 61 9.17 -24.89 1.31
CA LEU A 61 8.71 -24.52 -0.03
C LEU A 61 9.61 -25.18 -1.08
N ASN A 62 9.05 -26.14 -1.81
CA ASN A 62 9.65 -26.73 -3.01
C ASN A 62 9.89 -25.61 -4.05
N VAL A 63 10.89 -25.76 -4.92
CA VAL A 63 11.24 -24.76 -5.95
C VAL A 63 10.00 -24.38 -6.79
N ALA A 64 9.15 -25.35 -7.10
CA ALA A 64 7.89 -25.13 -7.79
C ALA A 64 6.92 -24.18 -7.05
N GLU A 65 6.79 -24.32 -5.73
CA GLU A 65 5.92 -23.46 -4.93
C GLU A 65 6.49 -22.03 -4.84
N ARG A 66 7.81 -21.87 -4.86
CA ARG A 66 8.45 -20.55 -4.95
C ARG A 66 8.20 -19.87 -6.30
N ASP A 67 8.31 -20.62 -7.40
CA ASP A 67 8.07 -20.08 -8.74
C ASP A 67 6.61 -19.68 -8.92
N GLU A 68 5.68 -20.48 -8.38
CA GLU A 68 4.27 -20.15 -8.36
C GLU A 68 3.97 -18.91 -7.53
N LEU A 69 4.58 -18.79 -6.34
CA LEU A 69 4.44 -17.59 -5.50
C LEU A 69 4.94 -16.32 -6.20
N ILE A 70 6.09 -16.39 -6.88
CA ILE A 70 6.63 -15.26 -7.66
C ILE A 70 5.69 -14.89 -8.80
N ARG A 71 5.15 -15.89 -9.52
CA ARG A 71 4.17 -15.67 -10.59
C ARG A 71 2.91 -14.99 -10.07
N LEU A 72 2.32 -15.52 -9.00
CA LEU A 72 1.11 -14.97 -8.39
C LEU A 72 1.31 -13.55 -7.88
N ARG A 73 2.48 -13.22 -7.32
CA ARG A 73 2.81 -11.84 -6.90
C ARG A 73 2.87 -10.88 -8.08
N ARG A 74 3.45 -11.29 -9.21
CA ARG A 74 3.51 -10.47 -10.43
C ARG A 74 2.12 -10.22 -10.98
N GLU A 75 1.30 -11.27 -11.04
CA GLU A 75 -0.09 -11.20 -11.50
C GLU A 75 -0.93 -10.30 -10.60
N ASN A 76 -0.83 -10.46 -9.27
CA ASN A 76 -1.54 -9.60 -8.33
C ASN A 76 -1.16 -8.12 -8.48
N LYS A 77 0.13 -7.83 -8.68
CA LYS A 77 0.59 -6.46 -8.93
C LYS A 77 -0.02 -5.89 -10.22
N GLN A 78 -0.05 -6.68 -11.28
CA GLN A 78 -0.64 -6.29 -12.56
C GLN A 78 -2.14 -6.00 -12.40
N LEU A 79 -2.88 -6.91 -11.76
CA LEU A 79 -4.31 -6.77 -11.49
C LEU A 79 -4.63 -5.52 -10.65
N ARG A 80 -3.79 -5.19 -9.66
CA ARG A 80 -3.96 -3.96 -8.87
C ARG A 80 -3.81 -2.69 -9.71
N VAL A 81 -2.83 -2.67 -10.62
CA VAL A 81 -2.63 -1.53 -11.54
C VAL A 81 -3.83 -1.39 -12.48
N GLU A 82 -4.30 -2.50 -13.06
CA GLU A 82 -5.47 -2.50 -13.95
C GLU A 82 -6.72 -2.02 -13.22
N ARG A 83 -6.97 -2.54 -12.01
CA ARG A 83 -8.08 -2.10 -11.15
C ARG A 83 -8.00 -0.61 -10.86
N ASP A 84 -6.82 -0.07 -10.57
CA ASP A 84 -6.67 1.36 -10.29
C ASP A 84 -6.88 2.23 -11.54
N ILE A 85 -6.45 1.77 -12.72
CA ILE A 85 -6.74 2.45 -14.00
C ILE A 85 -8.25 2.46 -14.24
N LEU A 86 -8.91 1.30 -14.10
CA LEU A 86 -10.35 1.19 -14.27
C LEU A 86 -11.11 2.04 -13.26
N SER A 87 -10.68 2.06 -12.00
CA SER A 87 -11.29 2.88 -10.95
C SER A 87 -11.16 4.37 -11.25
N LYS A 88 -9.99 4.82 -11.72
CA LYS A 88 -9.77 6.21 -12.15
C LYS A 88 -10.60 6.57 -13.38
N ALA A 89 -10.68 5.67 -14.36
CA ALA A 89 -11.52 5.85 -15.53
C ALA A 89 -13.00 5.95 -15.14
N ALA A 90 -13.50 5.04 -14.30
CA ALA A 90 -14.86 5.07 -13.79
C ALA A 90 -15.17 6.37 -13.02
N ALA A 91 -14.24 6.83 -12.17
CA ALA A 91 -14.38 8.10 -11.47
C ALA A 91 -14.37 9.31 -12.42
N TRP A 92 -13.56 9.29 -13.47
CA TRP A 92 -13.55 10.33 -14.51
C TRP A 92 -14.87 10.35 -15.28
N PHE A 93 -15.34 9.20 -15.75
CA PHE A 93 -16.63 9.07 -16.45
C PHE A 93 -17.80 9.50 -15.57
N ALA A 94 -17.84 9.10 -14.29
CA ALA A 94 -18.91 9.50 -13.36
C ALA A 94 -18.96 11.02 -13.11
N ARG A 95 -17.81 11.71 -13.20
CA ARG A 95 -17.74 13.18 -13.13
C ARG A 95 -18.18 13.84 -14.43
N GLU A 96 -17.83 13.26 -15.58
CA GLU A 96 -18.15 13.79 -16.91
C GLU A 96 -19.64 13.59 -17.28
N THR A 97 -20.24 12.46 -16.87
CA THR A 97 -21.66 12.17 -17.14
C THR A 97 -22.62 12.79 -16.13
N GLY A 98 -22.13 13.59 -15.18
CA GLY A 98 -22.96 14.27 -14.17
C GLY A 98 -23.59 13.35 -13.12
N ALA A 99 -23.15 12.08 -13.03
CA ALA A 99 -23.61 11.14 -12.02
C ALA A 99 -23.06 11.45 -10.61
N LEU A 100 -21.98 12.25 -10.52
CA LEU A 100 -21.51 12.88 -9.29
C LEU A 100 -21.60 14.40 -9.43
N PRO A 101 -22.29 15.12 -8.53
CA PRO A 101 -22.40 16.56 -8.61
C PRO A 101 -21.02 17.22 -8.49
N SER A 102 -20.71 18.11 -9.43
CA SER A 102 -19.53 18.97 -9.39
C SER A 102 -19.72 20.03 -8.29
N GLY A 103 -19.41 19.69 -7.05
CA GLY A 103 -19.47 20.69 -5.98
C GLY A 103 -19.37 20.15 -4.56
N SER A 104 -18.14 20.04 -4.04
CA SER A 104 -17.81 20.57 -2.71
C SER A 104 -16.30 20.81 -2.59
N SER A 105 -15.81 21.80 -3.34
CA SER A 105 -14.78 22.67 -2.77
C SER A 105 -15.49 23.63 -1.82
N GLY A 106 -15.06 23.69 -0.56
CA GLY A 106 -15.45 24.79 0.33
C GLY A 106 -15.48 24.44 1.82
N SER A 107 -14.40 24.82 2.50
CA SER A 107 -14.19 24.97 3.96
C SER A 107 -13.84 23.73 4.77
#